data_AF-A0A9W3D625-F1
#
_entry.id   AF-A0A9W3D625-F1
#
_cell.length_a   1.000
_cell.length_b   1.000
_cell.length_c   1.000
_cell.angle_alpha   90.00
_cell.angle_beta   90.00
_cell.angle_gamma   90.00
#
_symmetry.space_group_name_H-M   'P 1'
#
loop_
_entity.id
_entity.type
_entity.pdbx_description
1 polymer ?
#
loop_
_entity_poly.entity_id
_entity_poly.type
_entity_poly.pdbx_seq_one_letter_code
_entity_poly.pdbx_strand_id
1 'polypeptide(L)'
;MIYSFCGQDLMGECSRRDLPIERLKSVVMWNISTLRPIVFGMSPYNPVLGETHHVSNGHINVLTEQVSHHPPVSALHATHENENIDVTWCQYFTPKFRGAYVDVEVKGRRIMNLLNRKETYEMDQPRLVVRFLPAPGAHWTGKIKIKCPETDLEAELHLISDSLIERFKGNNNRSIKGKISQTSSGDKLYDISGHWDRTVMAKNLKTGEVEVIYNAKESISGLKPPTVKNLKEVMETESAMVWSEVSEKILKKDWEKAREAKKGVEDKQRESLKQREASGESWVPKHFSVVRNGKDWDCKPLQPAVPRAPLVITEAQGDIIN
;
A
#
# COMPACT_ATOMS: atom_id res chain seq x y z
N MET A 1 2.46 -3.02 3.77
CA MET A 1 3.08 -1.68 3.88
C MET A 1 2.04 -0.56 3.73
N ILE A 2 0.87 -0.70 4.37
CA ILE A 2 -0.21 0.31 4.35
C ILE A 2 -0.13 1.24 5.59
N TYR A 3 0.70 0.90 6.58
CA TYR A 3 0.71 1.52 7.91
C TYR A 3 1.72 2.64 8.07
N SER A 4 1.87 3.53 7.09
CA SER A 4 2.68 4.74 7.30
C SER A 4 1.92 5.75 8.16
N PHE A 5 1.65 5.41 9.42
CA PHE A 5 0.79 6.21 10.29
C PHE A 5 1.50 6.67 11.56
N CYS A 6 2.74 7.15 11.46
CA CYS A 6 3.36 7.81 12.61
C CYS A 6 3.71 9.25 12.29
N GLY A 7 3.20 10.13 13.15
CA GLY A 7 3.33 11.58 13.11
C GLY A 7 2.00 12.28 12.82
N GLN A 8 1.33 11.88 11.74
CA GLN A 8 0.13 12.57 11.24
C GLN A 8 -0.89 11.57 10.69
N ASP A 9 -2.16 11.82 10.98
CA ASP A 9 -3.31 11.10 10.41
C ASP A 9 -3.56 11.56 8.96
N LEU A 10 -2.67 11.15 8.05
CA LEU A 10 -2.72 11.52 6.63
C LEU A 10 -3.99 11.00 5.94
N MET A 11 -4.52 9.88 6.41
CA MET A 11 -5.77 9.33 5.88
C MET A 11 -6.94 10.22 6.27
N GLY A 12 -7.10 10.60 7.54
CA GLY A 12 -8.14 11.52 7.98
C GLY A 12 -8.03 12.90 7.35
N GLU A 13 -6.82 13.41 7.10
CA GLU A 13 -6.59 14.67 6.35
C GLU A 13 -7.21 14.66 4.94
N CYS A 14 -7.47 13.48 4.35
CA CYS A 14 -8.16 13.40 3.07
C CYS A 14 -9.62 13.86 3.15
N SER A 15 -10.29 13.68 4.30
CA SER A 15 -11.70 14.05 4.51
C SER A 15 -11.87 15.44 5.16
N ARG A 16 -10.92 15.83 6.02
CA ARG A 16 -10.99 17.06 6.82
C ARG A 16 -10.95 18.37 6.02
N ARG A 17 -10.37 18.38 4.82
CA ARG A 17 -10.26 19.62 4.02
C ARG A 17 -11.59 20.01 3.36
N ASP A 18 -11.89 21.30 3.33
CA ASP A 18 -13.17 21.81 2.83
C ASP A 18 -13.23 21.99 1.32
N LEU A 19 -12.14 22.42 0.69
CA LEU A 19 -12.10 22.59 -0.76
C LEU A 19 -11.74 21.26 -1.46
N PRO A 20 -12.40 20.89 -2.57
CA PRO A 20 -12.08 19.69 -3.34
C PRO A 20 -10.61 19.56 -3.73
N ILE A 21 -9.99 20.67 -4.11
CA ILE A 21 -8.58 20.71 -4.50
C ILE A 21 -7.64 20.39 -3.33
N GLU A 22 -7.98 20.82 -2.12
CA GLU A 22 -7.22 20.54 -0.90
C GLU A 22 -7.36 19.07 -0.52
N ARG A 23 -8.57 18.49 -0.64
CA ARG A 23 -8.78 17.05 -0.44
C ARG A 23 -7.99 16.22 -1.44
N LEU A 24 -8.00 16.58 -2.73
CA LEU A 24 -7.20 15.87 -3.73
C LEU A 24 -5.70 15.96 -3.42
N LYS A 25 -5.19 17.12 -2.97
CA LYS A 25 -3.79 17.24 -2.51
C LYS A 25 -3.51 16.33 -1.31
N SER A 26 -4.42 16.24 -0.34
CA SER A 26 -4.30 15.29 0.78
C SER A 26 -4.27 13.84 0.31
N VAL A 27 -5.13 13.45 -0.65
CA VAL A 27 -5.13 12.10 -1.23
C VAL A 27 -3.83 11.82 -2.00
N VAL A 28 -3.30 12.80 -2.73
CA VAL A 28 -1.98 12.73 -3.37
C VAL A 28 -0.87 12.53 -2.32
N MET A 29 -0.89 13.29 -1.24
CA MET A 29 0.05 13.18 -0.12
C MET A 29 0.00 11.78 0.50
N TRP A 30 -1.20 11.29 0.85
CA TRP A 30 -1.40 9.94 1.39
C TRP A 30 -0.94 8.86 0.40
N ASN A 31 -1.19 9.03 -0.89
CA ASN A 31 -0.73 8.09 -1.92
C ASN A 31 0.82 8.01 -1.95
N ILE A 32 1.48 9.17 -1.97
CA ILE A 32 2.95 9.29 -1.94
C ILE A 32 3.51 8.68 -0.66
N SER A 33 2.85 8.87 0.49
CA SER A 33 3.30 8.32 1.77
C SER A 33 3.23 6.79 1.84
N THR A 34 2.58 6.11 0.88
CA THR A 34 2.65 4.65 0.75
C THR A 34 3.90 4.15 0.03
N LEU A 35 4.65 5.02 -0.63
CA LEU A 35 5.89 4.67 -1.31
C LEU A 35 7.03 4.46 -0.30
N ARG A 36 7.84 3.44 -0.53
CA ARG A 36 9.05 3.18 0.28
C ARG A 36 10.26 2.84 -0.57
N PRO A 37 11.47 3.25 -0.14
CA PRO A 37 12.70 2.75 -0.69
C PRO A 37 12.74 1.23 -0.59
N ILE A 38 13.01 0.56 -1.71
CA ILE A 38 13.18 -0.88 -1.74
C ILE A 38 14.64 -1.19 -1.48
N VAL A 39 14.91 -2.04 -0.49
CA VAL A 39 16.26 -2.55 -0.24
C VAL A 39 16.49 -3.76 -1.14
N PHE A 40 17.42 -3.62 -2.08
CA PHE A 40 17.77 -4.71 -2.99
C PHE A 40 18.26 -5.93 -2.19
N GLY A 41 17.80 -7.12 -2.59
CA GLY A 41 18.14 -8.38 -1.90
C GLY A 41 17.20 -8.74 -0.74
N MET A 42 16.32 -7.83 -0.30
CA MET A 42 15.26 -8.15 0.65
C MET A 42 13.93 -8.35 -0.08
N SER A 43 13.36 -9.53 0.07
CA SER A 43 12.02 -9.87 -0.45
C SER A 43 11.09 -10.14 0.73
N PRO A 44 9.84 -9.62 0.71
CA PRO A 44 8.86 -9.99 1.73
C PRO A 44 8.57 -11.50 1.66
N TYR A 45 8.04 -12.05 2.75
CA TYR A 45 7.48 -13.40 2.69
C TYR A 45 6.36 -13.45 1.65
N ASN A 46 6.25 -14.55 0.92
CA ASN A 46 5.13 -14.80 0.02
C ASN A 46 3.96 -15.31 0.87
N PRO A 47 2.88 -14.54 1.06
CA PRO A 47 1.84 -14.92 2.00
C PRO A 47 1.18 -16.25 1.63
N VAL A 48 0.85 -17.05 2.65
CA VAL A 48 0.12 -18.30 2.45
C VAL A 48 -1.35 -18.00 2.13
N LEU A 49 -2.03 -18.91 1.44
CA LEU A 49 -3.45 -18.74 1.10
C LEU A 49 -4.30 -18.63 2.39
N GLY A 50 -5.08 -17.56 2.52
CA GLY A 50 -5.87 -17.27 3.71
C GLY A 50 -5.09 -16.56 4.83
N GLU A 51 -3.82 -16.23 4.64
CA GLU A 51 -3.06 -15.41 5.58
C GLU A 51 -3.71 -14.03 5.70
N THR A 52 -3.84 -13.54 6.93
CA THR A 52 -4.45 -12.26 7.26
C THR A 52 -3.44 -11.33 7.90
N HIS A 53 -3.66 -10.02 7.81
CA HIS A 53 -2.99 -9.06 8.68
C HIS A 53 -3.99 -8.01 9.14
N HIS A 54 -4.27 -7.97 10.45
CA HIS A 54 -5.28 -7.11 11.07
C HIS A 54 -4.61 -6.18 12.07
N VAL A 55 -4.65 -4.87 11.83
CA VAL A 55 -3.96 -3.87 12.66
C VAL A 55 -4.74 -2.55 12.76
N SER A 56 -4.65 -1.92 13.93
CA SER A 56 -5.23 -0.62 14.23
C SER A 56 -4.15 0.41 14.56
N ASN A 57 -4.37 1.65 14.14
CA ASN A 57 -3.55 2.79 14.49
C ASN A 57 -4.42 4.03 14.70
N GLY A 58 -4.61 4.40 15.96
CA GLY A 58 -5.58 5.42 16.33
C GLY A 58 -6.97 5.02 15.83
N HIS A 59 -7.57 5.85 14.97
CA HIS A 59 -8.89 5.63 14.40
C HIS A 59 -8.88 4.85 13.08
N ILE A 60 -7.72 4.40 12.61
CA ILE A 60 -7.57 3.66 11.36
C ILE A 60 -7.48 2.17 11.66
N ASN A 61 -8.39 1.38 11.11
CA ASN A 61 -8.40 -0.07 11.20
C ASN A 61 -8.15 -0.66 9.81
N VAL A 62 -7.30 -1.67 9.72
CA VAL A 62 -6.95 -2.28 8.44
C VAL A 62 -6.91 -3.79 8.55
N LEU A 63 -7.49 -4.45 7.57
CA LEU A 63 -7.50 -5.89 7.41
C LEU A 63 -7.03 -6.23 6.00
N THR A 64 -6.06 -7.13 5.91
CA THR A 64 -5.66 -7.74 4.63
C THR A 64 -5.86 -9.24 4.67
N GLU A 65 -6.16 -9.83 3.52
CA GLU A 65 -6.23 -11.28 3.34
C GLU A 65 -5.54 -11.69 2.03
N GLN A 66 -4.74 -12.74 2.06
CA GLN A 66 -4.22 -13.39 0.86
C GLN A 66 -5.31 -14.26 0.24
N VAL A 67 -6.03 -13.72 -0.73
CA VAL A 67 -7.22 -14.37 -1.32
C VAL A 67 -6.89 -15.40 -2.40
N SER A 68 -5.68 -15.36 -2.96
CA SER A 68 -5.17 -16.34 -3.91
C SER A 68 -3.65 -16.48 -3.78
N HIS A 69 -3.12 -17.69 -4.01
CA HIS A 69 -1.67 -17.96 -3.97
C HIS A 69 -1.06 -18.22 -5.36
N HIS A 70 -1.83 -18.80 -6.29
CA HIS A 70 -1.39 -19.07 -7.66
C HIS A 70 -2.46 -18.60 -8.68
N PRO A 71 -2.37 -17.36 -9.20
CA PRO A 71 -1.37 -16.34 -8.90
C PRO A 71 -1.56 -15.70 -7.51
N PRO A 72 -0.53 -15.05 -6.93
CA PRO A 72 -0.66 -14.33 -5.67
C PRO A 72 -1.56 -13.10 -5.81
N VAL A 73 -2.60 -13.02 -4.98
CA VAL A 73 -3.53 -11.88 -4.90
C VAL A 73 -3.81 -11.59 -3.44
N SER A 74 -3.67 -10.34 -3.03
CA SER A 74 -3.97 -9.86 -1.69
C SER A 74 -5.10 -8.85 -1.74
N ALA A 75 -6.10 -8.99 -0.89
CA ALA A 75 -7.17 -8.02 -0.71
C ALA A 75 -6.93 -7.22 0.58
N LEU A 76 -7.36 -5.97 0.58
CA LEU A 76 -7.26 -5.06 1.70
C LEU A 76 -8.52 -4.24 1.84
N HIS A 77 -8.92 -4.06 3.10
CA HIS A 77 -9.92 -3.12 3.54
C HIS A 77 -9.31 -2.28 4.66
N ALA A 78 -9.45 -0.97 4.58
CA ALA A 78 -9.07 -0.06 5.64
C ALA A 78 -10.19 0.95 5.87
N THR A 79 -10.54 1.18 7.13
CA THR A 79 -11.55 2.18 7.50
C THR A 79 -11.01 3.16 8.53
N HIS A 80 -11.42 4.41 8.41
CA HIS A 80 -11.19 5.43 9.42
C HIS A 80 -12.50 5.70 10.17
N GLU A 81 -12.54 5.37 11.47
CA GLU A 81 -13.75 5.42 12.31
C GLU A 81 -14.35 6.84 12.39
N ASN A 82 -13.54 7.86 12.69
CA ASN A 82 -14.08 9.23 12.91
C ASN A 82 -14.38 9.99 11.62
N GLU A 83 -13.51 9.87 10.62
CA GLU A 83 -13.58 10.66 9.38
C GLU A 83 -14.44 9.99 8.29
N ASN A 84 -15.03 8.83 8.60
CA ASN A 84 -15.85 7.98 7.71
C ASN A 84 -15.17 7.77 6.34
N ILE A 85 -13.95 7.25 6.38
CA ILE A 85 -13.18 6.93 5.17
C ILE A 85 -13.15 5.42 5.00
N ASP A 86 -13.38 4.95 3.78
CA ASP A 86 -13.28 3.55 3.39
C ASP A 86 -12.25 3.41 2.27
N VAL A 87 -11.31 2.47 2.40
CA VAL A 87 -10.29 2.17 1.39
C VAL A 87 -10.31 0.69 1.09
N THR A 88 -10.47 0.37 -0.19
CA THR A 88 -10.40 -0.99 -0.70
C THR A 88 -9.26 -1.13 -1.69
N TRP A 89 -8.53 -2.24 -1.61
CA TRP A 89 -7.46 -2.53 -2.55
C TRP A 89 -7.34 -4.03 -2.81
N CYS A 90 -7.48 -4.43 -4.06
CA CYS A 90 -7.20 -5.79 -4.53
C CYS A 90 -5.90 -5.74 -5.32
N GLN A 91 -4.80 -6.31 -4.84
CA GLN A 91 -3.45 -6.17 -5.43
C GLN A 91 -2.89 -7.50 -5.92
N TYR A 92 -2.26 -7.49 -7.09
CA TYR A 92 -1.50 -8.61 -7.64
C TYR A 92 -0.39 -8.14 -8.57
N PHE A 93 0.61 -8.97 -8.80
CA PHE A 93 1.83 -8.59 -9.53
C PHE A 93 1.97 -9.39 -10.82
N THR A 94 2.35 -8.72 -11.91
CA THR A 94 2.72 -9.36 -13.18
C THR A 94 4.18 -9.08 -13.50
N PRO A 95 5.12 -9.94 -13.07
CA PRO A 95 6.54 -9.78 -13.37
C PRO A 95 6.85 -10.13 -14.82
N LYS A 96 7.70 -9.33 -15.47
CA LYS A 96 8.24 -9.57 -16.83
C LYS A 96 9.76 -9.51 -16.78
N PHE A 97 10.43 -10.63 -17.02
CA PHE A 97 11.89 -10.67 -17.10
C PHE A 97 12.37 -10.08 -18.44
N ARG A 98 13.32 -9.15 -18.38
CA ARG A 98 13.87 -8.43 -19.54
C ARG A 98 15.40 -8.56 -19.64
N GLY A 99 15.95 -9.67 -19.16
CA GLY A 99 17.39 -9.92 -19.13
C GLY A 99 18.06 -9.19 -17.97
N ALA A 100 18.46 -7.92 -18.18
CA ALA A 100 19.19 -7.14 -17.19
C ALA A 100 18.35 -6.67 -15.99
N TYR A 101 17.02 -6.77 -16.08
CA TYR A 101 16.08 -6.35 -15.05
C TYR A 101 14.75 -7.12 -15.13
N VAL A 102 14.02 -7.13 -14.03
CA VAL A 102 12.61 -7.55 -13.94
C VAL A 102 11.75 -6.31 -13.84
N ASP A 103 10.70 -6.29 -14.64
CA ASP A 103 9.71 -5.23 -14.73
C ASP A 103 8.39 -5.77 -14.15
N VAL A 104 8.03 -5.29 -12.97
CA VAL A 104 6.88 -5.76 -12.20
C VAL A 104 5.77 -4.74 -12.30
N GLU A 105 4.72 -5.12 -13.01
CA GLU A 105 3.47 -4.38 -13.05
C GLU A 105 2.67 -4.69 -11.78
N VAL A 106 2.36 -3.66 -11.00
CA VAL A 106 1.43 -3.76 -9.88
C VAL A 106 0.04 -3.52 -10.43
N LYS A 107 -0.78 -4.56 -10.42
CA LYS A 107 -2.17 -4.51 -10.86
C LYS A 107 -3.10 -4.51 -9.67
N GLY A 108 -4.33 -4.09 -9.94
CA GLY A 108 -5.34 -3.97 -8.91
C GLY A 108 -6.00 -2.62 -8.87
N ARG A 109 -7.24 -2.59 -8.38
CA ARG A 109 -7.95 -1.33 -8.14
C ARG A 109 -7.74 -0.92 -6.70
N ARG A 110 -7.30 0.32 -6.48
CA ARG A 110 -7.28 0.97 -5.16
C ARG A 110 -8.30 2.11 -5.18
N ILE A 111 -9.29 2.03 -4.32
CA ILE A 111 -10.37 3.02 -4.20
C ILE A 111 -10.34 3.58 -2.78
N MET A 112 -10.47 4.89 -2.66
CA MET A 112 -10.76 5.57 -1.38
C MET A 112 -12.09 6.30 -1.50
N ASN A 113 -13.02 5.99 -0.61
CA ASN A 113 -14.31 6.64 -0.49
C ASN A 113 -14.28 7.58 0.72
N LEU A 114 -14.50 8.87 0.49
CA LEU A 114 -14.75 9.84 1.55
C LEU A 114 -16.27 9.92 1.77
N LEU A 115 -16.81 9.10 2.67
CA LEU A 115 -18.27 8.87 2.75
C LEU A 115 -19.03 10.15 3.11
N ASN A 116 -18.48 10.97 4.02
CA ASN A 116 -19.07 12.26 4.41
C ASN A 116 -19.08 13.28 3.25
N ARG A 117 -18.12 13.17 2.32
CA ARG A 117 -17.99 14.08 1.17
C ARG A 117 -18.71 13.54 -0.08
N LYS A 118 -19.07 12.25 -0.09
CA LYS A 118 -19.60 11.52 -1.26
C LYS A 118 -18.64 11.60 -2.46
N GLU A 119 -17.35 11.41 -2.18
CA GLU A 119 -16.28 11.47 -3.18
C GLU A 119 -15.56 10.13 -3.29
N THR A 120 -15.25 9.72 -4.52
CA THR A 120 -14.60 8.45 -4.84
C THR A 120 -13.28 8.71 -5.52
N TYR A 121 -12.17 8.35 -4.88
CA TYR A 121 -10.83 8.48 -5.45
C TYR A 121 -10.34 7.14 -5.99
N GLU A 122 -10.20 7.04 -7.30
CA GLU A 122 -9.60 5.91 -8.00
C GLU A 122 -8.11 6.17 -8.19
N MET A 123 -7.26 5.23 -7.75
CA MET A 123 -5.82 5.39 -7.72
C MET A 123 -5.09 4.23 -8.38
N ASP A 124 -4.28 4.57 -9.38
CA ASP A 124 -3.33 3.64 -9.98
C ASP A 124 -2.13 3.39 -9.04
N GLN A 125 -1.23 2.53 -9.51
CA GLN A 125 -0.06 2.06 -8.79
C GLN A 125 1.16 2.20 -9.69
N PRO A 126 2.32 2.56 -9.12
CA PRO A 126 3.55 2.57 -9.88
C PRO A 126 4.01 1.15 -10.20
N ARG A 127 4.93 1.05 -11.14
CA ARG A 127 5.64 -0.18 -11.49
C ARG A 127 6.89 -0.31 -10.65
N LEU A 128 7.27 -1.53 -10.32
CA LEU A 128 8.53 -1.83 -9.66
C LEU A 128 9.52 -2.38 -10.70
N VAL A 129 10.68 -1.76 -10.81
CA VAL A 129 11.79 -2.28 -11.62
C VAL A 129 12.87 -2.78 -10.69
N VAL A 130 13.21 -4.06 -10.81
CA VAL A 130 14.32 -4.72 -10.10
C VAL A 130 15.43 -4.96 -11.11
N ARG A 131 16.50 -4.17 -11.04
CA ARG A 131 17.65 -4.23 -11.94
C ARG A 131 18.74 -5.10 -11.34
N PHE A 132 19.38 -5.92 -12.18
CA PHE A 132 20.54 -6.73 -11.81
C PHE A 132 21.84 -6.18 -12.41
N LEU A 133 21.78 -5.64 -13.64
CA LEU A 133 22.94 -5.10 -14.37
C LEU A 133 22.71 -3.67 -14.87
N PRO A 134 23.76 -2.82 -14.97
CA PRO A 134 25.14 -3.08 -14.55
C PRO A 134 25.35 -2.95 -13.02
N ALA A 135 24.43 -2.27 -12.33
CA ALA A 135 24.40 -2.17 -10.88
C ALA A 135 23.06 -2.68 -10.35
N PRO A 136 23.05 -3.50 -9.29
CA PRO A 136 21.82 -3.99 -8.68
C PRO A 136 21.05 -2.85 -8.01
N GLY A 137 19.73 -2.87 -8.15
CA GLY A 137 18.87 -1.88 -7.51
C GLY A 137 17.40 -2.17 -7.74
N ALA A 138 16.55 -1.58 -6.91
CA ALA A 138 15.11 -1.67 -7.07
C ALA A 138 14.49 -0.29 -6.90
N HIS A 139 13.63 0.13 -7.82
CA HIS A 139 13.00 1.44 -7.79
C HIS A 139 11.58 1.44 -8.33
N TRP A 140 10.74 2.26 -7.71
CA TRP A 140 9.42 2.60 -8.23
C TRP A 140 9.53 3.53 -9.44
N THR A 141 8.74 3.27 -10.49
CA THR A 141 8.70 4.09 -11.69
C THR A 141 7.33 4.02 -12.36
N GLY A 142 7.09 4.90 -13.33
CA GLY A 142 5.86 4.94 -14.11
C GLY A 142 4.88 5.99 -13.61
N LYS A 143 3.70 6.01 -14.22
CA LYS A 143 2.66 6.97 -13.94
C LYS A 143 1.72 6.45 -12.87
N ILE A 144 1.27 7.35 -12.00
CA ILE A 144 0.19 7.12 -11.04
C ILE A 144 -0.88 8.16 -11.35
N LYS A 145 -2.06 7.71 -11.73
CA LYS A 145 -3.23 8.57 -11.87
C LYS A 145 -4.09 8.46 -10.62
N ILE A 146 -4.57 9.60 -10.13
CA ILE A 146 -5.53 9.71 -9.03
C ILE A 146 -6.69 10.54 -9.55
N LYS A 147 -7.89 10.00 -9.57
CA LYS A 147 -9.06 10.68 -10.15
C LYS A 147 -10.23 10.68 -9.17
N CYS A 148 -10.91 11.81 -9.06
CA CYS A 148 -12.18 11.94 -8.37
C CYS A 148 -13.26 12.44 -9.35
N PRO A 149 -14.11 11.55 -9.89
CA PRO A 149 -15.14 11.93 -10.85
C PRO A 149 -16.11 12.99 -10.34
N GLU A 150 -16.46 12.94 -9.05
CA GLU A 150 -17.47 13.83 -8.44
C GLU A 150 -17.00 15.28 -8.33
N THR A 151 -15.69 15.50 -8.30
CA THR A 151 -15.09 16.84 -8.22
C THR A 151 -14.53 17.32 -9.55
N ASP A 152 -14.59 16.48 -10.59
CA ASP A 152 -13.94 16.71 -11.89
C ASP A 152 -12.42 16.98 -11.78
N LEU A 153 -11.76 16.47 -10.75
CA LEU A 153 -10.31 16.67 -10.53
C LEU A 153 -9.53 15.37 -10.72
N GLU A 154 -8.35 15.51 -11.33
CA GLU A 154 -7.37 14.43 -11.43
C GLU A 154 -5.95 14.92 -11.16
N ALA A 155 -5.13 14.04 -10.58
CA ALA A 155 -3.69 14.20 -10.48
C ALA A 155 -2.98 13.12 -11.30
N GLU A 156 -2.00 13.52 -12.11
CA GLU A 156 -1.07 12.60 -12.78
C GLU A 156 0.31 12.80 -12.17
N LEU A 157 0.87 11.75 -11.57
CA LEU A 157 2.22 11.72 -11.03
C LEU A 157 3.09 10.81 -11.89
N HIS A 158 4.35 11.16 -12.06
CA HIS A 158 5.34 10.38 -12.79
C HIS A 158 6.56 10.18 -11.91
N LEU A 159 6.77 8.93 -11.49
CA LEU A 159 7.95 8.50 -10.77
C LEU A 159 9.06 8.25 -11.79
N ILE A 160 10.04 9.14 -11.78
CA ILE A 160 11.11 9.14 -12.76
C ILE A 160 12.11 8.03 -12.42
N SER A 161 12.36 7.14 -13.39
CA SER A 161 13.34 6.06 -13.26
C SER A 161 14.75 6.60 -13.33
N ASP A 162 15.63 6.06 -12.48
CA ASP A 162 17.09 6.27 -12.54
C ASP A 162 17.66 5.69 -13.85
N SER A 163 17.59 6.49 -14.91
CA SER A 163 18.17 6.18 -16.22
C SER A 163 19.67 6.44 -16.18
N LEU A 164 20.44 5.77 -17.07
CA LEU A 164 21.87 6.02 -17.23
C LEU A 164 22.17 7.52 -17.45
N ILE A 165 21.26 8.22 -18.14
CA ILE A 165 21.37 9.66 -18.44
C ILE A 165 21.17 10.51 -17.17
N GLU A 166 20.32 10.09 -16.23
CA GLU A 166 20.10 10.81 -14.97
C GLU A 166 21.29 10.68 -14.03
N ARG A 167 21.99 9.54 -14.03
CA ARG A 167 23.24 9.39 -13.26
C ARG A 167 24.34 10.38 -13.67
N PHE A 168 24.35 10.84 -14.92
CA PHE A 168 25.28 11.88 -15.39
C PHE A 168 24.83 13.32 -15.07
N LYS A 169 23.55 13.53 -14.75
CA LYS A 169 22.96 14.87 -14.51
C LYS A 169 22.81 15.24 -13.03
N GLY A 170 23.38 14.45 -12.13
CA GLY A 170 23.23 14.60 -10.68
C GLY A 170 22.20 13.62 -10.09
N ASN A 171 22.32 13.32 -8.80
CA ASN A 171 21.57 12.28 -8.09
C ASN A 171 20.06 12.59 -7.98
N ASN A 172 19.33 12.46 -9.10
CA ASN A 172 17.89 12.68 -9.23
C ASN A 172 17.07 11.43 -8.86
N ASN A 173 17.67 10.52 -8.09
CA ASN A 173 16.99 9.34 -7.60
C ASN A 173 15.69 9.74 -6.90
N ARG A 174 14.62 9.01 -7.22
CA ARG A 174 13.30 9.13 -6.58
C ARG A 174 12.61 10.48 -6.84
N SER A 175 12.98 11.16 -7.93
CA SER A 175 12.24 12.34 -8.38
C SER A 175 10.80 11.99 -8.77
N ILE A 176 9.91 12.92 -8.47
CA ILE A 176 8.51 12.90 -8.88
C ILE A 176 8.21 14.20 -9.63
N LYS A 177 7.51 14.08 -10.74
CA LYS A 177 6.90 15.19 -11.48
C LYS A 177 5.45 14.88 -11.71
N GLY A 178 4.60 15.89 -11.76
CA GLY A 178 3.19 15.64 -11.98
C GLY A 178 2.41 16.93 -12.15
N LYS A 179 1.09 16.78 -12.17
CA LYS A 179 0.16 17.89 -12.29
C LYS A 179 -1.16 17.54 -11.65
N ILE A 180 -1.90 18.58 -11.27
CA ILE A 180 -3.33 18.48 -10.97
C ILE A 180 -4.07 19.25 -12.05
N SER A 181 -5.14 18.67 -12.60
CA SER A 181 -5.95 19.26 -13.66
C SER A 181 -7.43 18.97 -13.46
N GLN A 182 -8.27 19.78 -14.10
CA GLN A 182 -9.68 19.42 -14.32
C GLN A 182 -9.76 18.30 -15.35
N THR A 183 -10.59 17.29 -15.09
CA THR A 183 -10.68 16.10 -15.96
C THR A 183 -11.38 16.45 -17.27
N SER A 184 -12.46 17.23 -17.20
CA SER A 184 -13.27 17.59 -18.37
C SER A 184 -12.56 18.52 -19.37
N SER A 185 -11.94 19.60 -18.88
CA SER A 185 -11.26 20.58 -19.74
C SER A 185 -9.80 20.26 -20.01
N GLY A 186 -9.17 19.46 -19.14
CA GLY A 186 -7.72 19.25 -19.15
C GLY A 186 -6.93 20.45 -18.61
N ASP A 187 -7.61 21.48 -18.09
CA ASP A 187 -6.97 22.68 -17.57
C ASP A 187 -6.06 22.35 -16.40
N LYS A 188 -4.79 22.70 -16.55
CA LYS A 188 -3.77 22.44 -15.57
C LYS A 188 -3.87 23.48 -14.45
N LEU A 189 -4.10 23.02 -13.22
CA LEU A 189 -4.26 23.87 -12.05
C LEU A 189 -2.96 23.97 -11.25
N TYR A 190 -2.27 22.84 -11.07
CA TYR A 190 -1.02 22.77 -10.30
C TYR A 190 0.06 21.98 -11.03
N ASP A 191 1.30 22.39 -10.80
CA ASP A 191 2.50 21.59 -11.09
C ASP A 191 2.99 20.89 -9.82
N ILE A 192 3.21 19.57 -9.88
CA ILE A 192 3.76 18.78 -8.77
C ILE A 192 5.22 18.47 -9.09
N SER A 193 6.12 18.70 -8.13
CA SER A 193 7.54 18.38 -8.30
C SER A 193 8.23 18.11 -6.96
N GLY A 194 9.32 17.34 -7.00
CA GLY A 194 10.18 17.10 -5.84
C GLY A 194 10.73 15.69 -5.82
N HIS A 195 10.87 15.12 -4.63
CA HIS A 195 11.29 13.74 -4.42
C HIS A 195 10.39 13.07 -3.39
N TRP A 196 9.84 11.89 -3.73
CA TRP A 196 8.85 11.21 -2.89
C TRP A 196 9.44 10.64 -1.59
N ASP A 197 10.76 10.61 -1.45
CA ASP A 197 11.47 10.21 -0.22
C ASP A 197 12.00 11.42 0.59
N ARG A 198 11.71 12.65 0.15
CA ARG A 198 12.11 13.89 0.82
C ARG A 198 10.93 14.84 0.87
N THR A 199 10.83 15.77 -0.07
CA THR A 199 9.80 16.80 -0.09
C THR A 199 9.15 16.84 -1.46
N VAL A 200 7.82 16.98 -1.49
CA VAL A 200 7.04 17.19 -2.70
C VAL A 200 6.27 18.49 -2.56
N MET A 201 6.31 19.30 -3.61
CA MET A 201 5.70 20.62 -3.67
C MET A 201 4.63 20.66 -4.76
N ALA A 202 3.61 21.48 -4.53
CA ALA A 202 2.62 21.86 -5.54
C ALA A 202 2.75 23.35 -5.84
N LYS A 203 2.81 23.72 -7.11
CA LYS A 203 2.81 25.11 -7.57
C LYS A 203 1.48 25.43 -8.22
N ASN A 204 0.74 26.38 -7.68
CA ASN A 204 -0.48 26.90 -8.28
C ASN A 204 -0.12 27.69 -9.56
N LEU A 205 -0.70 27.31 -10.69
CA LEU A 205 -0.35 27.92 -11.99
C LEU A 205 -1.00 29.28 -12.23
N LYS A 206 -2.06 29.60 -11.49
CA LYS A 206 -2.75 30.89 -11.58
C LYS A 206 -2.06 31.95 -10.71
N THR A 207 -1.67 31.59 -9.49
CA THR A 207 -1.08 32.55 -8.52
C THR A 207 0.45 32.50 -8.51
N GLY A 208 1.05 31.41 -8.98
CA GLY A 208 2.50 31.16 -8.89
C GLY A 208 2.96 30.69 -7.51
N GLU A 209 2.06 30.62 -6.52
CA GLU A 209 2.34 30.19 -5.16
C GLU A 209 2.81 28.73 -5.13
N VAL A 210 3.79 28.45 -4.26
CA VAL A 210 4.37 27.12 -4.08
C VAL A 210 4.16 26.69 -2.63
N GLU A 211 3.56 25.52 -2.44
CA GLU A 211 3.33 24.91 -1.14
C GLU A 211 4.02 23.54 -1.06
N VAL A 212 4.42 23.14 0.14
CA VAL A 212 4.90 21.78 0.42
C VAL A 212 3.68 20.91 0.74
N ILE A 213 3.42 19.90 -0.09
CA ILE A 213 2.29 18.98 0.09
C ILE A 213 2.67 17.67 0.76
N TYR A 214 3.96 17.35 0.84
CA TYR A 214 4.44 16.14 1.51
C TYR A 214 5.87 16.32 2.00
N ASN A 215 6.11 15.86 3.22
CA ASN A 215 7.44 15.76 3.83
C ASN A 215 7.64 14.34 4.37
N ALA A 216 8.54 13.59 3.73
CA ALA A 216 8.88 12.23 4.10
C ALA A 216 9.46 12.14 5.50
N LYS A 217 10.28 13.12 5.92
CA LYS A 217 10.87 13.12 7.27
C LYS A 217 9.77 13.13 8.33
N GLU A 218 8.75 13.97 8.16
CA GLU A 218 7.60 14.04 9.06
C GLU A 218 6.79 12.75 9.00
N SER A 219 6.53 12.23 7.79
CA SER A 219 5.70 11.04 7.56
C SER A 219 6.32 9.72 8.04
N ILE A 220 7.65 9.63 8.09
CA ILE A 220 8.38 8.42 8.52
C ILE A 220 8.94 8.55 9.94
N SER A 221 9.01 9.76 10.49
CA SER A 221 9.51 9.96 11.85
C SER A 221 8.59 9.28 12.86
N GLY A 222 9.17 8.46 13.73
CA GLY A 222 8.42 7.79 14.79
C GLY A 222 7.60 6.58 14.34
N LEU A 223 7.82 6.02 13.15
CA LEU A 223 7.21 4.73 12.77
C LEU A 223 7.53 3.65 13.80
N LYS A 224 6.48 3.07 14.38
CA LYS A 224 6.57 1.96 15.32
C LYS A 224 6.00 0.68 14.70
N PRO A 225 6.61 -0.48 14.98
CA PRO A 225 5.96 -1.74 14.66
C PRO A 225 4.68 -1.88 15.51
N PRO A 226 3.65 -2.56 15.00
CA PRO A 226 2.48 -2.89 15.80
C PRO A 226 2.86 -3.78 16.98
N THR A 227 2.10 -3.65 18.06
CA THR A 227 2.22 -4.47 19.28
C THR A 227 0.94 -5.25 19.51
N VAL A 228 1.06 -6.45 20.07
CA VAL A 228 -0.12 -7.27 20.39
C VAL A 228 -0.73 -6.78 21.70
N LYS A 229 -1.98 -6.33 21.65
CA LYS A 229 -2.76 -5.90 22.83
C LYS A 229 -3.52 -7.05 23.48
N ASN A 230 -4.14 -7.89 22.66
CA ASN A 230 -4.86 -9.06 23.13
C ASN A 230 -4.46 -10.29 22.32
N LEU A 231 -3.57 -11.11 22.88
CA LEU A 231 -3.07 -12.32 22.22
C LEU A 231 -4.20 -13.33 21.92
N LYS A 232 -5.27 -13.36 22.72
CA LYS A 232 -6.38 -14.30 22.54
C LYS A 232 -7.24 -13.98 21.30
N GLU A 233 -7.20 -12.73 20.85
CA GLU A 233 -7.93 -12.25 19.67
C GLU A 233 -7.08 -12.31 18.40
N VAL A 234 -5.77 -12.57 18.50
CA VAL A 234 -4.91 -12.73 17.33
C VAL A 234 -5.25 -14.05 16.62
N MET A 235 -5.69 -13.94 15.37
CA MET A 235 -5.99 -15.10 14.54
C MET A 235 -4.75 -15.94 14.24
N GLU A 236 -4.89 -17.26 14.13
CA GLU A 236 -3.78 -18.13 13.67
C GLU A 236 -3.29 -17.78 12.26
N THR A 237 -4.19 -17.22 11.43
CA THR A 237 -3.89 -16.74 10.08
C THR A 237 -3.13 -15.42 10.07
N GLU A 238 -2.98 -14.73 11.20
CA GLU A 238 -2.25 -13.47 11.28
C GLU A 238 -0.80 -13.65 10.81
N SER A 239 -0.32 -12.81 9.89
CA SER A 239 1.03 -12.86 9.32
C SER A 239 2.11 -12.93 10.39
N ALA A 240 1.95 -12.19 11.49
CA ALA A 240 2.89 -12.24 12.61
C ALA A 240 2.95 -13.61 13.31
N MET A 241 1.84 -14.36 13.33
CA MET A 241 1.76 -15.72 13.85
C MET A 241 2.32 -16.73 12.86
N VAL A 242 1.88 -16.68 11.59
CA VAL A 242 2.30 -17.58 10.51
C VAL A 242 3.82 -17.57 10.34
N TRP A 243 4.42 -16.38 10.35
CA TRP A 243 5.86 -16.19 10.11
C TRP A 243 6.66 -15.92 11.39
N SER A 244 6.08 -16.16 12.57
CA SER A 244 6.71 -15.89 13.87
C SER A 244 8.08 -16.57 14.02
N GLU A 245 8.13 -17.88 13.82
CA GLU A 245 9.35 -18.67 13.98
C GLU A 245 10.42 -18.27 12.95
N VAL A 246 10.03 -18.11 11.69
CA VAL A 246 10.94 -17.66 10.61
C VAL A 246 11.57 -16.32 10.97
N SER A 247 10.75 -15.37 11.41
CA SER A 247 11.19 -14.02 11.79
C SER A 247 12.09 -14.03 13.02
N GLU A 248 11.76 -14.85 14.03
CA GLU A 248 12.60 -15.03 15.22
C GLU A 248 14.01 -15.52 14.84
N LYS A 249 14.11 -16.54 13.97
CA LYS A 249 15.42 -17.08 13.54
C LYS A 249 16.21 -16.08 12.70
N ILE A 250 15.55 -15.33 11.81
CA ILE A 250 16.18 -14.26 11.03
C ILE A 250 16.74 -13.17 11.95
N LEU A 251 15.98 -12.74 12.97
CA LEU A 251 16.44 -11.74 13.94
C LEU A 251 17.66 -12.24 14.75
N LYS A 252 17.73 -13.54 15.04
CA LYS A 252 18.89 -14.19 15.66
C LYS A 252 20.03 -14.49 14.69
N LYS A 253 19.88 -14.19 13.40
CA LYS A 253 20.82 -14.51 12.31
C LYS A 253 21.10 -16.01 12.15
N ASP A 254 20.17 -16.86 12.57
CA ASP A 254 20.23 -18.32 12.41
C ASP A 254 19.58 -18.72 11.07
N TRP A 255 20.35 -18.60 9.99
CA TRP A 255 19.83 -18.77 8.63
C TRP A 255 19.41 -20.20 8.29
N GLU A 256 20.03 -21.21 8.90
CA GLU A 256 19.64 -22.60 8.68
C GLU A 256 18.27 -22.87 9.28
N LYS A 257 18.07 -22.54 10.56
CA LYS A 257 16.76 -22.71 11.20
C LYS A 257 15.69 -21.82 10.60
N ALA A 258 16.03 -20.62 10.12
CA ALA A 258 15.09 -19.77 9.38
C ALA A 258 14.59 -20.46 8.10
N ARG A 259 15.49 -21.14 7.37
CA ARG A 259 15.13 -21.89 6.16
C ARG A 259 14.26 -23.10 6.49
N GLU A 260 14.57 -23.83 7.56
CA GLU A 260 13.76 -24.97 8.02
C GLU A 260 12.35 -24.55 8.44
N ALA A 261 12.23 -23.50 9.27
CA ALA A 261 10.95 -22.96 9.68
C ALA A 261 10.12 -22.47 8.48
N LYS A 262 10.77 -21.77 7.53
CA LYS A 262 10.11 -21.32 6.29
C LYS A 262 9.60 -22.50 5.46
N LYS A 263 10.40 -23.55 5.33
CA LYS A 263 9.99 -24.78 4.64
C LYS A 263 8.78 -25.42 5.33
N GLY A 264 8.74 -25.43 6.67
CA GLY A 264 7.61 -25.95 7.44
C GLY A 264 6.29 -25.22 7.13
N VAL A 265 6.31 -23.89 7.03
CA VAL A 265 5.13 -23.09 6.64
C VAL A 265 4.69 -23.44 5.21
N GLU A 266 5.62 -23.50 4.27
CA GLU A 266 5.32 -23.80 2.86
C GLU A 266 4.82 -25.23 2.66
N ASP A 267 5.39 -26.22 3.36
CA ASP A 267 4.99 -27.62 3.26
C ASP A 267 3.56 -27.81 3.81
N LYS A 268 3.21 -27.16 4.93
CA LYS A 268 1.81 -27.12 5.43
C LYS A 268 0.84 -26.55 4.40
N GLN A 269 1.23 -25.47 3.72
CA GLN A 269 0.41 -24.87 2.67
C GLN A 269 0.22 -25.83 1.48
N ARG A 270 1.29 -26.50 1.03
CA ARG A 270 1.22 -27.48 -0.06
C ARG A 270 0.33 -28.66 0.29
N GLU A 271 0.39 -29.14 1.53
CA GLU A 271 -0.47 -30.24 2.00
C GLU A 271 -1.94 -29.83 2.05
N SER A 272 -2.25 -28.65 2.60
CA SER A 272 -3.61 -28.09 2.59
C SER A 272 -4.16 -27.89 1.17
N LEU A 273 -3.31 -27.54 0.20
CA LEU A 273 -3.71 -27.48 -1.21
C LEU A 273 -4.07 -28.86 -1.75
N LYS A 274 -3.23 -29.87 -1.56
CA LYS A 274 -3.49 -31.25 -2.02
C LYS A 274 -4.78 -31.82 -1.44
N GLN A 275 -5.04 -31.56 -0.15
CA GLN A 275 -6.26 -32.02 0.51
C GLN A 275 -7.51 -31.41 -0.13
N ARG A 276 -7.49 -30.11 -0.43
CA ARG A 276 -8.59 -29.42 -1.12
C ARG A 276 -8.77 -29.89 -2.56
N GLU A 277 -7.69 -30.12 -3.29
CA GLU A 277 -7.76 -30.69 -4.64
C GLU A 277 -8.34 -32.11 -4.63
N ALA A 278 -7.97 -32.93 -3.64
CA ALA A 278 -8.50 -34.28 -3.47
C ALA A 278 -9.98 -34.30 -3.06
N SER A 279 -10.44 -33.33 -2.26
CA SER A 279 -11.85 -33.19 -1.88
C SER A 279 -12.71 -32.45 -2.91
N GLY A 280 -12.09 -31.80 -3.91
CA GLY A 280 -12.78 -30.95 -4.88
C GLY A 280 -13.27 -29.62 -4.29
N GLU A 281 -12.77 -29.23 -3.11
CA GLU A 281 -13.16 -28.00 -2.44
C GLU A 281 -12.39 -26.78 -2.97
N SER A 282 -13.12 -25.73 -3.34
CA SER A 282 -12.53 -24.43 -3.67
C SER A 282 -12.26 -23.61 -2.42
N TRP A 283 -11.14 -22.87 -2.39
CA TRP A 283 -10.91 -21.87 -1.34
C TRP A 283 -11.92 -20.72 -1.45
N VAL A 284 -12.54 -20.38 -0.32
CA VAL A 284 -13.38 -19.19 -0.19
C VAL A 284 -12.71 -18.25 0.82
N PRO A 285 -12.29 -17.04 0.41
CA PRO A 285 -11.72 -16.06 1.34
C PRO A 285 -12.73 -15.68 2.43
N LYS A 286 -12.23 -15.44 3.64
CA LYS A 286 -13.06 -15.21 4.83
C LYS A 286 -13.58 -13.79 4.95
N HIS A 287 -12.86 -12.81 4.41
CA HIS A 287 -13.14 -11.39 4.62
C HIS A 287 -13.51 -10.65 3.33
N PHE A 288 -13.29 -11.28 2.18
CA PHE A 288 -13.51 -10.66 0.88
C PHE A 288 -14.30 -11.58 -0.06
N SER A 289 -15.25 -10.99 -0.78
CA SER A 289 -15.76 -11.59 -2.02
C SER A 289 -14.77 -11.31 -3.14
N VAL A 290 -14.51 -12.32 -3.97
CA VAL A 290 -13.51 -12.23 -5.03
C VAL A 290 -14.13 -12.61 -6.36
N VAL A 291 -14.01 -11.70 -7.34
CA VAL A 291 -14.47 -11.89 -8.71
C VAL A 291 -13.25 -11.89 -9.62
N ARG A 292 -13.17 -12.89 -10.50
CA ARG A 292 -12.12 -12.98 -11.51
C ARG A 292 -12.69 -12.71 -12.89
N ASN A 293 -12.26 -11.60 -13.50
CA ASN A 293 -12.63 -11.20 -14.84
C ASN A 293 -11.45 -11.45 -15.79
N GLY A 294 -11.38 -12.67 -16.34
CA GLY A 294 -10.25 -13.11 -17.15
C GLY A 294 -8.94 -13.18 -16.34
N LYS A 295 -8.04 -12.21 -16.58
CA LYS A 295 -6.75 -12.10 -15.87
C LYS A 295 -6.79 -11.12 -14.70
N ASP A 296 -7.86 -10.36 -14.57
CA ASP A 296 -7.99 -9.32 -13.56
C ASP A 296 -8.85 -9.78 -12.38
N TRP A 297 -8.55 -9.21 -11.22
CA TRP A 297 -9.14 -9.57 -9.94
C TRP A 297 -9.81 -8.34 -9.34
N ASP A 298 -11.05 -8.52 -8.87
CA ASP A 298 -11.78 -7.54 -8.08
C ASP A 298 -12.13 -8.16 -6.73
N CYS A 299 -11.82 -7.44 -5.66
CA CYS A 299 -12.00 -7.91 -4.29
C CYS A 299 -12.86 -6.88 -3.56
N LYS A 300 -13.97 -7.32 -2.96
CA LYS A 300 -14.84 -6.45 -2.17
C LYS A 300 -14.95 -6.97 -0.74
N PRO A 301 -14.80 -6.11 0.28
CA PRO A 301 -14.94 -6.53 1.66
C PRO A 301 -16.36 -7.08 1.91
N LEU A 302 -16.47 -8.12 2.74
CA LEU A 302 -17.76 -8.69 3.14
C LEU A 302 -18.44 -7.88 4.24
N GLN A 303 -17.66 -7.08 4.98
CA GLN A 303 -18.13 -6.21 6.06
C GLN A 303 -18.00 -4.75 5.63
N PRO A 304 -18.92 -3.86 6.06
CA PRO A 304 -18.89 -2.44 5.70
C PRO A 304 -17.76 -1.67 6.40
N ALA A 305 -17.25 -2.17 7.52
CA ALA A 305 -16.17 -1.56 8.28
C ALA A 305 -15.20 -2.61 8.82
N VAL A 306 -13.95 -2.20 9.03
CA VAL A 306 -12.95 -3.04 9.67
C VAL A 306 -13.05 -2.84 11.18
N PRO A 307 -13.28 -3.88 11.97
CA PRO A 307 -13.29 -3.77 13.43
C PRO A 307 -11.90 -3.44 13.94
N ARG A 308 -11.82 -2.98 15.20
CA ARG A 308 -10.53 -2.80 15.85
C ARG A 308 -9.75 -4.11 15.93
N ALA A 309 -8.45 -3.97 15.78
CA ALA A 309 -7.53 -5.09 15.66
C ALA A 309 -6.85 -5.43 16.98
N PRO A 310 -6.44 -6.69 17.16
CA PRO A 310 -5.62 -7.10 18.29
C PRO A 310 -4.17 -6.59 18.21
N LEU A 311 -3.70 -6.21 17.02
CA LEU A 311 -2.41 -5.56 16.81
C LEU A 311 -2.61 -4.04 16.73
N VAL A 312 -1.92 -3.28 17.57
CA VAL A 312 -2.07 -1.82 17.69
C VAL A 312 -0.72 -1.12 17.58
N ILE A 313 -0.64 -0.07 16.77
CA ILE A 313 0.55 0.80 16.64
C ILE A 313 0.48 1.97 17.63
N THR A 314 -0.62 2.72 17.61
CA THR A 314 -0.96 3.76 18.59
C THR A 314 -2.40 3.61 19.05
N GLU A 315 -2.68 3.96 20.30
CA GLU A 315 -4.06 4.08 20.80
C GLU A 315 -4.80 5.21 20.10
N ALA A 316 -6.13 5.13 20.08
CA ALA A 316 -6.97 6.25 19.68
C ALA A 316 -6.99 7.30 20.79
N GLN A 317 -6.87 8.58 20.41
CA GLN A 317 -7.07 9.68 21.36
C GLN A 317 -8.55 9.72 21.74
N GLY A 318 -8.84 9.37 22.98
CA GLY A 318 -10.20 9.19 23.51
C GLY A 318 -10.37 7.93 24.36
N ASP A 319 -9.51 6.93 24.20
CA ASP A 319 -9.48 5.73 25.05
C ASP A 319 -8.58 5.89 26.29
N ILE A 320 -8.02 7.09 26.50
CA ILE A 320 -7.43 7.49 27.78
C ILE A 320 -8.60 7.90 28.69
N ILE A 321 -9.36 6.91 29.15
CA ILE A 321 -10.32 7.11 30.24
C ILE A 321 -9.71 6.43 31.47
N ASN A 322 -9.36 7.28 32.45
CA ASN A 322 -9.04 7.05 33.87
C ASN A 322 -8.73 5.61 34.33
#